data_AF-A0A9N8PFH2-F1
#
_entry.id   AF-A0A9N8PFH2-F1
#
_cell.length_a   1.000
_cell.length_b   1.000
_cell.length_c   1.000
_cell.angle_alpha   90.00
_cell.angle_beta   90.00
_cell.angle_gamma   90.00
#
_symmetry.space_group_name_H-M   'P 1'
#
loop_
_entity.id
_entity.type
_entity.pdbx_description
1 polymer ?
#
loop_
_entity_poly.entity_id
_entity_poly.type
_entity_poly.pdbx_seq_one_letter_code
_entity_poly.pdbx_strand_id
1 'polypeptide(L)'
;MSTPRSREDIHALIALGITLVVTLTEEEPLPAEWFEDTPCRNLFLPVRNYQAPTNKQVDTFINSVDDLPIEEAALVHCGGGKGRAGTFAACYLMARGFDLAPVRSYDGKEYVHMYSGDAMKLLRHMRPGSIETTAQETFIRDYCQYLISGRKKVAISETSLPELQAPLELDGKLPESPSLIVCCGIPGSGKSTFASKLATLGYTIISQDELGSKSACLNALSNALENEQRIILDRCNPYVDDREQWLAHAFHPNDALCVHFAVEPEVCVRRADARTNHPTIAPGRAKRIVHSFVKTFVPPTRKERFACIARVSSSGAASELLLELGVSEEDLIQADVVPQLIDAVQETNPVSASDNPQRPFIHKFPRTRHLFNIGSTSRDDLILSSSDAQAFLHSSDPSTTIVVEEKVDGANLGISIDSSGAFKVQNRSHYVNSKSHAQFKKLDKWLDDHHEALSTILETSNSQPERWILYGEWLFAKHSIHYTNLPDLFLAFDLFDSEIGTFLSRDALSERIRGTNIHQVGRLEVECLNEQSLLELVRTHQSSYYEGVIEGVYLRRQKDGKTIDRAKIVRSDFIAGDEHWNRRGVVPNTVMGYR
;
A
#
# COMPACT_ATOMS: atom_id res chain seq x y z
N MET A 1 -24.01 -8.24 -19.67
CA MET A 1 -23.96 -9.66 -19.20
C MET A 1 -23.05 -10.42 -20.14
N SER A 2 -22.24 -11.35 -19.63
CA SER A 2 -21.24 -12.08 -20.46
C SER A 2 -21.72 -13.43 -20.98
N THR A 3 -22.89 -13.91 -20.53
CA THR A 3 -23.44 -15.21 -20.91
C THR A 3 -24.10 -15.14 -22.29
N PRO A 4 -23.74 -16.06 -23.22
CA PRO A 4 -24.47 -16.26 -24.47
C PRO A 4 -25.97 -16.50 -24.21
N ARG A 5 -26.84 -15.96 -25.07
CA ARG A 5 -28.30 -15.98 -24.88
C ARG A 5 -29.05 -16.80 -25.93
N SER A 6 -28.39 -17.17 -27.03
CA SER A 6 -28.98 -18.04 -28.05
C SER A 6 -27.91 -18.79 -28.86
N ARG A 7 -28.36 -19.67 -29.77
CA ARG A 7 -27.50 -20.36 -30.73
C ARG A 7 -26.80 -19.38 -31.69
N GLU A 8 -27.45 -18.28 -32.04
CA GLU A 8 -26.87 -17.22 -32.88
C GLU A 8 -25.66 -16.57 -32.21
N ASP A 9 -25.68 -16.39 -30.88
CA ASP A 9 -24.50 -15.90 -30.15
C ASP A 9 -23.33 -16.88 -30.26
N ILE A 10 -23.58 -18.18 -30.23
CA ILE A 10 -22.53 -19.20 -30.42
C ILE A 10 -21.94 -19.11 -31.83
N HIS A 11 -22.76 -18.94 -32.87
CA HIS A 11 -22.28 -18.72 -34.23
C HIS A 11 -21.47 -17.42 -34.37
N ALA A 12 -21.88 -16.34 -33.69
CA ALA A 12 -21.14 -15.09 -33.67
C ALA A 12 -19.77 -15.24 -32.97
N LEU A 13 -19.70 -16.00 -31.88
CA LEU A 13 -18.43 -16.32 -31.20
C LEU A 13 -17.48 -17.10 -32.10
N ILE A 14 -17.99 -18.10 -32.85
CA ILE A 14 -17.20 -18.85 -33.83
C ILE A 14 -16.61 -17.92 -34.90
N ALA A 15 -17.40 -16.97 -35.40
CA ALA A 15 -16.92 -15.99 -36.38
C ALA A 15 -15.82 -15.06 -35.84
N LEU A 16 -15.70 -14.92 -34.51
CA LEU A 16 -14.62 -14.21 -33.82
C LEU A 16 -13.42 -15.10 -33.45
N GLY A 17 -13.40 -16.36 -33.91
CA GLY A 17 -12.36 -17.33 -33.59
C GLY A 17 -12.51 -17.99 -32.21
N ILE A 18 -13.66 -17.84 -31.53
CA ILE A 18 -13.92 -18.46 -30.23
C ILE A 18 -14.54 -19.84 -30.45
N THR A 19 -13.76 -20.88 -30.17
CA THR A 19 -14.13 -22.29 -30.37
C THR A 19 -14.32 -23.05 -29.06
N LEU A 20 -14.01 -22.43 -27.91
CA LEU A 20 -14.27 -22.98 -26.59
C LEU A 20 -15.08 -21.99 -25.76
N VAL A 21 -16.29 -22.38 -25.34
CA VAL A 21 -17.08 -21.65 -24.34
C VAL A 21 -16.98 -22.39 -23.02
N VAL A 22 -16.62 -21.69 -21.95
CA VAL A 22 -16.50 -22.22 -20.59
C VAL A 22 -17.64 -21.65 -19.74
N THR A 23 -18.63 -22.49 -19.47
CA THR A 23 -19.82 -22.14 -18.71
C THR A 23 -19.62 -22.41 -17.22
N LEU A 24 -19.63 -21.35 -16.41
CA LEU A 24 -19.45 -21.44 -14.95
C LEU A 24 -20.76 -21.38 -14.15
N THR A 25 -21.89 -21.08 -14.79
CA THR A 25 -23.20 -20.90 -14.14
C THR A 25 -23.83 -22.25 -13.77
N GLU A 26 -23.62 -22.71 -12.53
CA GLU A 26 -24.28 -23.92 -12.01
C GLU A 26 -25.81 -23.81 -12.08
N GLU A 27 -26.32 -22.62 -11.79
CA GLU A 27 -27.75 -22.29 -11.74
C GLU A 27 -28.41 -22.22 -13.12
N GLU A 28 -27.67 -21.83 -14.16
CA GLU A 28 -28.18 -21.60 -15.51
C GLU A 28 -27.16 -22.10 -16.54
N PRO A 29 -27.07 -23.43 -16.78
CA PRO A 29 -26.23 -24.01 -17.81
C PRO A 29 -26.71 -23.62 -19.22
N LEU A 30 -25.79 -23.55 -20.19
CA LEU A 30 -26.17 -23.32 -21.59
C LEU A 30 -26.75 -24.59 -22.22
N PRO A 31 -27.78 -24.50 -23.08
CA PRO A 31 -28.35 -25.65 -23.77
C PRO A 31 -27.34 -26.32 -24.70
N ALA A 32 -27.31 -27.66 -24.69
CA ALA A 32 -26.34 -28.43 -25.48
C ALA A 32 -26.58 -28.30 -26.99
N GLU A 33 -27.85 -28.17 -27.40
CA GLU A 33 -28.29 -28.01 -28.78
C GLU A 33 -27.76 -26.74 -29.46
N TRP A 34 -27.26 -25.76 -28.69
CA TRP A 34 -26.62 -24.57 -29.25
C TRP A 34 -25.24 -24.86 -29.84
N PHE A 35 -24.59 -25.95 -29.42
CA PHE A 35 -23.25 -26.34 -29.82
C PHE A 35 -23.25 -27.50 -30.82
N GLU A 36 -24.38 -28.20 -30.98
CA GLU A 36 -24.55 -29.27 -31.96
C GLU A 36 -24.29 -28.78 -33.40
N ASP A 37 -23.59 -29.60 -34.18
CA ASP A 37 -23.17 -29.30 -35.56
C ASP A 37 -22.32 -28.02 -35.71
N THR A 38 -21.70 -27.55 -34.63
CA THR A 38 -20.76 -26.41 -34.67
C THR A 38 -19.33 -26.83 -34.29
N PRO A 39 -18.30 -26.11 -34.74
CA PRO A 39 -16.92 -26.32 -34.28
C PRO A 39 -16.69 -25.81 -32.84
N CYS A 40 -17.67 -25.16 -32.21
CA CYS A 40 -17.54 -24.63 -30.85
C CYS A 40 -17.93 -25.68 -29.82
N ARG A 41 -17.06 -25.92 -28.83
CA ARG A 41 -17.33 -26.83 -27.70
C ARG A 41 -17.71 -26.05 -26.45
N ASN A 42 -18.65 -26.61 -25.68
CA ASN A 42 -18.98 -26.12 -24.34
C ASN A 42 -18.28 -26.96 -23.26
N LEU A 43 -17.45 -26.32 -22.43
CA LEU A 43 -16.87 -26.88 -21.23
C LEU A 43 -17.65 -26.38 -20.00
N PHE A 44 -18.50 -27.25 -19.45
CA PHE A 44 -19.28 -26.93 -18.27
C PHE A 44 -18.50 -27.19 -16.98
N LEU A 45 -18.18 -26.12 -16.23
CA LEU A 45 -17.50 -26.17 -14.94
C LEU A 45 -18.36 -25.45 -13.88
N PRO A 46 -19.37 -26.13 -13.32
CA PRO A 46 -20.38 -25.48 -12.47
C PRO A 46 -19.77 -24.88 -11.21
N VAL A 47 -19.96 -23.58 -11.00
CA VAL A 47 -19.58 -22.88 -9.77
C VAL A 47 -20.78 -22.10 -9.26
N ARG A 48 -21.23 -22.38 -8.04
CA ARG A 48 -22.31 -21.63 -7.40
C ARG A 48 -22.04 -20.13 -7.39
N ASN A 49 -23.10 -19.34 -7.52
CA ASN A 49 -23.00 -17.89 -7.46
C ASN A 49 -22.32 -17.42 -6.16
N TYR A 50 -21.48 -16.38 -6.24
CA TYR A 50 -20.64 -15.83 -5.16
C TYR A 50 -19.60 -16.77 -4.51
N GLN A 51 -19.56 -18.05 -4.88
CA GLN A 51 -18.58 -19.01 -4.38
C GLN A 51 -17.28 -19.00 -5.19
N ALA A 52 -16.25 -19.61 -4.60
CA ALA A 52 -15.00 -19.91 -5.26
C ALA A 52 -15.06 -21.26 -6.00
N PRO A 53 -14.29 -21.45 -7.09
CA PRO A 53 -14.14 -22.74 -7.75
C PRO A 53 -13.24 -23.70 -6.96
N THR A 54 -13.06 -24.91 -7.47
CA THR A 54 -12.08 -25.89 -6.98
C THR A 54 -10.80 -25.88 -7.83
N ASN A 55 -9.68 -26.32 -7.27
CA ASN A 55 -8.41 -26.45 -8.01
C ASN A 55 -8.58 -27.30 -9.28
N LYS A 56 -9.33 -28.40 -9.17
CA LYS A 56 -9.60 -29.30 -10.31
C LYS A 56 -10.33 -28.57 -11.44
N GLN A 57 -11.33 -27.75 -11.13
CA GLN A 57 -12.04 -26.98 -12.16
C GLN A 57 -11.12 -25.99 -12.87
N VAL A 58 -10.27 -25.30 -12.12
CA VAL A 58 -9.35 -24.31 -12.68
C VAL A 58 -8.22 -24.97 -13.48
N ASP A 59 -7.66 -26.09 -13.01
CA ASP A 59 -6.69 -26.88 -13.78
C ASP A 59 -7.32 -27.40 -15.09
N THR A 60 -8.56 -27.93 -15.04
CA THR A 60 -9.29 -28.36 -16.25
C THR A 60 -9.49 -27.20 -17.22
N PHE A 61 -9.85 -26.02 -16.72
CA PHE A 61 -9.97 -24.81 -17.54
C PHE A 61 -8.66 -24.43 -18.22
N ILE A 62 -7.56 -24.30 -17.46
CA ILE A 62 -6.26 -23.90 -17.99
C ILE A 62 -5.80 -24.88 -19.06
N ASN A 63 -5.85 -26.18 -18.77
CA ASN A 63 -5.46 -27.22 -19.74
C ASN A 63 -6.33 -27.15 -21.01
N SER A 64 -7.64 -26.92 -20.87
CA SER A 64 -8.53 -26.83 -22.03
C SER A 64 -8.26 -25.60 -22.90
N VAL A 65 -7.77 -24.50 -22.31
CA VAL A 65 -7.32 -23.32 -23.05
C VAL A 65 -5.96 -23.56 -23.69
N ASP A 66 -5.03 -24.20 -22.98
CA ASP A 66 -3.69 -24.55 -23.50
C ASP A 66 -3.76 -25.52 -24.69
N ASP A 67 -4.79 -26.37 -24.74
CA ASP A 67 -5.02 -27.31 -25.84
C ASP A 67 -5.60 -26.65 -27.11
N LEU A 68 -5.94 -25.36 -27.08
CA LEU A 68 -6.47 -24.66 -28.25
C LEU A 68 -5.36 -24.35 -29.27
N PRO A 69 -5.67 -24.42 -30.58
CA PRO A 69 -4.81 -23.85 -31.61
C PRO A 69 -4.54 -22.36 -31.38
N ILE A 70 -3.38 -21.88 -31.81
CA ILE A 70 -2.94 -20.49 -31.57
C ILE A 70 -3.87 -19.42 -32.18
N GLU A 71 -4.60 -19.78 -33.23
CA GLU A 71 -5.57 -18.92 -33.93
C GLU A 71 -6.98 -18.97 -33.30
N GLU A 72 -7.18 -19.81 -32.28
CA GLU A 72 -8.46 -20.01 -31.61
C GLU A 72 -8.43 -19.45 -30.18
N ALA A 73 -9.61 -19.05 -29.68
CA ALA A 73 -9.75 -18.45 -28.37
C ALA A 73 -10.84 -19.13 -27.53
N ALA A 74 -10.73 -18.94 -26.22
CA ALA A 74 -11.75 -19.37 -25.26
C ALA A 74 -12.53 -18.18 -24.70
N LEU A 75 -13.85 -18.33 -24.57
CA LEU A 75 -14.70 -17.46 -23.78
C LEU A 75 -14.99 -18.12 -22.43
N VAL A 76 -14.60 -17.50 -21.32
CA VAL A 76 -15.04 -17.89 -19.98
C VAL A 76 -16.10 -16.92 -19.46
N HIS A 77 -17.27 -17.45 -19.09
CA HIS A 77 -18.39 -16.61 -18.64
C HIS A 77 -19.01 -17.09 -17.33
N CYS A 78 -19.63 -16.14 -16.63
CA CYS A 78 -20.66 -16.38 -15.61
C CYS A 78 -21.83 -15.43 -15.88
N GLY A 79 -22.80 -15.26 -14.97
CA GLY A 79 -23.92 -14.34 -15.19
C GLY A 79 -23.49 -12.89 -15.54
N GLY A 80 -22.74 -12.25 -14.64
CA GLY A 80 -22.22 -10.88 -14.83
C GLY A 80 -20.84 -10.81 -15.50
N GLY A 81 -20.15 -11.94 -15.61
CA GLY A 81 -18.79 -12.01 -16.17
C GLY A 81 -17.71 -11.43 -15.26
N LYS A 82 -17.96 -11.24 -13.96
CA LYS A 82 -17.07 -10.52 -13.04
C LYS A 82 -16.45 -11.39 -11.95
N GLY A 83 -17.24 -12.01 -11.06
CA GLY A 83 -16.74 -12.78 -9.93
C GLY A 83 -16.12 -14.12 -10.32
N ARG A 84 -16.97 -15.12 -10.63
CA ARG A 84 -16.52 -16.47 -11.03
C ARG A 84 -15.59 -16.43 -12.24
N ALA A 85 -16.01 -15.78 -13.33
CA ALA A 85 -15.19 -15.65 -14.54
C ALA A 85 -13.88 -14.89 -14.27
N GLY A 86 -13.89 -13.88 -13.40
CA GLY A 86 -12.67 -13.18 -12.99
C GLY A 86 -11.74 -14.05 -12.15
N THR A 87 -12.29 -14.95 -11.33
CA THR A 87 -11.51 -15.89 -10.53
C THR A 87 -10.72 -16.85 -11.42
N PHE A 88 -11.36 -17.41 -12.46
CA PHE A 88 -10.69 -18.24 -13.46
C PHE A 88 -9.64 -17.47 -14.25
N ALA A 89 -9.98 -16.26 -14.72
CA ALA A 89 -9.05 -15.41 -15.44
C ALA A 89 -7.80 -15.08 -14.61
N ALA A 90 -7.96 -14.71 -13.34
CA ALA A 90 -6.83 -14.44 -12.44
C ALA A 90 -5.92 -15.66 -12.26
N CYS A 91 -6.51 -16.87 -12.14
CA CYS A 91 -5.75 -18.10 -12.05
C CYS A 91 -4.98 -18.43 -13.32
N TYR A 92 -5.56 -18.17 -14.50
CA TYR A 92 -4.88 -18.31 -15.78
C TYR A 92 -3.70 -17.33 -15.91
N LEU A 93 -3.87 -16.07 -15.51
CA LEU A 93 -2.79 -15.07 -15.52
C LEU A 93 -1.61 -15.47 -14.64
N MET A 94 -1.86 -16.04 -13.46
CA MET A 94 -0.79 -16.57 -12.62
C MET A 94 -0.06 -17.75 -13.29
N ALA A 95 -0.77 -18.60 -14.02
CA ALA A 95 -0.22 -19.82 -14.63
C ALA A 95 0.49 -19.60 -15.98
N ARG A 96 0.09 -18.57 -16.75
CA ARG A 96 0.54 -18.35 -18.14
C ARG A 96 1.00 -16.92 -18.45
N GLY A 97 0.54 -15.93 -17.69
CA GLY A 97 0.84 -14.52 -17.96
C GLY A 97 0.29 -14.04 -19.32
N PHE A 98 0.78 -12.87 -19.76
CA PHE A 98 0.47 -12.30 -21.09
C PHE A 98 1.67 -12.17 -22.03
N ASP A 99 2.90 -12.25 -21.49
CA ASP A 99 4.23 -12.10 -22.16
C ASP A 99 5.35 -11.87 -21.11
N LEU A 100 5.05 -11.99 -19.81
CA LEU A 100 6.02 -11.82 -18.73
C LEU A 100 6.89 -13.06 -18.58
N ALA A 101 8.20 -12.84 -18.43
CA ALA A 101 9.12 -13.90 -18.05
C ALA A 101 8.64 -14.56 -16.74
N PRO A 102 8.58 -15.91 -16.68
CA PRO A 102 8.08 -16.61 -15.50
C PRO A 102 8.89 -16.27 -14.25
N VAL A 103 8.20 -16.22 -13.10
CA VAL A 103 8.84 -16.00 -11.81
C VAL A 103 9.62 -17.26 -11.43
N ARG A 104 10.94 -17.16 -11.43
CA ARG A 104 11.82 -18.25 -11.00
C ARG A 104 11.77 -18.39 -9.49
N SER A 105 11.50 -19.61 -9.03
CA SER A 105 11.64 -19.96 -7.63
C SER A 105 13.11 -20.25 -7.28
N TYR A 106 13.41 -20.34 -5.98
CA TYR A 106 14.77 -20.49 -5.46
C TYR A 106 15.43 -21.83 -5.84
N ASP A 107 14.65 -22.85 -6.20
CA ASP A 107 15.16 -24.13 -6.70
C ASP A 107 15.45 -24.11 -8.22
N GLY A 108 15.28 -22.94 -8.87
CA GLY A 108 15.47 -22.75 -10.30
C GLY A 108 14.29 -23.17 -11.16
N LYS A 109 13.17 -23.62 -10.58
CA LYS A 109 11.98 -24.04 -11.33
C LYS A 109 10.96 -22.91 -11.47
N GLU A 110 10.30 -22.91 -12.61
CA GLU A 110 9.28 -21.93 -13.00
C GLU A 110 7.90 -22.49 -12.66
N TYR A 111 7.19 -21.83 -11.73
CA TYR A 111 5.89 -22.31 -11.24
C TYR A 111 4.72 -21.35 -11.50
N VAL A 112 4.99 -20.03 -11.55
CA VAL A 112 3.99 -18.98 -11.81
C VAL A 112 4.61 -17.82 -12.60
N HIS A 113 3.82 -17.10 -13.40
CA HIS A 113 4.23 -15.88 -14.13
C HIS A 113 4.02 -14.59 -13.33
N MET A 114 3.09 -14.59 -12.39
CA MET A 114 2.84 -13.49 -11.46
C MET A 114 2.17 -14.01 -10.19
N TYR A 115 2.29 -13.28 -9.09
CA TYR A 115 1.65 -13.64 -7.83
C TYR A 115 0.18 -13.20 -7.79
N SER A 116 -0.60 -13.81 -6.89
CA SER A 116 -2.05 -13.55 -6.74
C SER A 116 -2.40 -12.08 -6.57
N GLY A 117 -1.63 -11.32 -5.78
CA GLY A 117 -1.84 -9.88 -5.60
C GLY A 117 -1.74 -9.08 -6.89
N ASP A 118 -0.75 -9.40 -7.74
CA ASP A 118 -0.52 -8.71 -9.01
C ASP A 118 -1.55 -9.14 -10.06
N ALA A 119 -1.90 -10.44 -10.11
CA ALA A 119 -2.95 -10.95 -10.99
C ALA A 119 -4.31 -10.29 -10.70
N MET A 120 -4.69 -10.14 -9.43
CA MET A 120 -5.94 -9.48 -9.05
C MET A 120 -5.93 -7.99 -9.40
N LYS A 121 -4.83 -7.29 -9.16
CA LYS A 121 -4.68 -5.86 -9.51
C LYS A 121 -4.75 -5.65 -11.02
N LEU A 122 -3.98 -6.43 -11.78
CA LEU A 122 -3.96 -6.37 -13.24
C LEU A 122 -5.35 -6.63 -13.83
N LEU A 123 -6.02 -7.68 -13.35
CA LEU A 123 -7.35 -8.03 -13.83
C LEU A 123 -8.40 -6.96 -13.48
N ARG A 124 -8.33 -6.36 -12.28
CA ARG A 124 -9.23 -5.26 -11.88
C ARG A 124 -8.95 -3.97 -12.65
N HIS A 125 -7.70 -3.74 -13.05
CA HIS A 125 -7.33 -2.64 -13.92
C HIS A 125 -7.89 -2.83 -15.33
N MET A 126 -7.71 -4.01 -15.93
CA MET A 126 -8.20 -4.33 -17.28
C MET A 126 -9.73 -4.45 -17.35
N ARG A 127 -10.34 -5.02 -16.31
CA ARG A 127 -11.79 -5.26 -16.24
C ARG A 127 -12.32 -4.91 -14.84
N PRO A 128 -12.69 -3.63 -14.61
CA PRO A 128 -13.17 -3.14 -13.32
C PRO A 128 -14.32 -3.96 -12.74
N GLY A 129 -14.25 -4.23 -11.43
CA GLY A 129 -15.22 -5.06 -10.71
C GLY A 129 -15.01 -6.57 -10.84
N SER A 130 -13.91 -7.04 -11.45
CA SER A 130 -13.55 -8.46 -11.45
C SER A 130 -13.19 -8.96 -10.04
N ILE A 131 -13.63 -10.19 -9.72
CA ILE A 131 -13.51 -10.84 -8.41
C ILE A 131 -14.35 -10.11 -7.35
N GLU A 132 -15.45 -10.73 -6.95
CA GLU A 132 -16.55 -10.07 -6.24
C GLU A 132 -16.62 -10.43 -4.75
N THR A 133 -15.99 -11.53 -4.32
CA THR A 133 -16.05 -11.98 -2.92
C THR A 133 -14.68 -12.29 -2.32
N THR A 134 -14.57 -12.13 -0.99
CA THR A 134 -13.37 -12.49 -0.22
C THR A 134 -13.01 -13.97 -0.37
N ALA A 135 -14.01 -14.84 -0.52
CA ALA A 135 -13.80 -16.27 -0.77
C ALA A 135 -13.10 -16.52 -2.11
N GLN A 136 -13.47 -15.78 -3.16
CA GLN A 136 -12.79 -15.85 -4.46
C GLN A 136 -11.35 -15.32 -4.38
N GLU A 137 -11.13 -14.19 -3.69
CA GLU A 137 -9.76 -13.70 -3.48
C GLU A 137 -8.88 -14.69 -2.70
N THR A 138 -9.44 -15.29 -1.66
CA THR A 138 -8.74 -16.32 -0.85
C THR A 138 -8.38 -17.51 -1.70
N PHE A 139 -9.33 -18.01 -2.50
CA PHE A 139 -9.08 -19.09 -3.45
C PHE A 139 -7.95 -18.75 -4.44
N ILE A 140 -7.90 -17.54 -4.99
CA ILE A 140 -6.81 -17.13 -5.91
C ILE A 140 -5.46 -17.18 -5.20
N ARG A 141 -5.39 -16.78 -3.93
CA ARG A 141 -4.17 -16.87 -3.11
C ARG A 141 -3.77 -18.33 -2.89
N ASP A 142 -4.71 -19.19 -2.52
CA ASP A 142 -4.48 -20.62 -2.29
C ASP A 142 -4.07 -21.35 -3.58
N TYR A 143 -4.69 -20.99 -4.70
CA TYR A 143 -4.36 -21.55 -6.01
C TYR A 143 -2.95 -21.16 -6.47
N CYS A 144 -2.51 -19.94 -6.17
CA CYS A 144 -1.12 -19.51 -6.40
C CYS A 144 -0.12 -20.42 -5.64
N GLN A 145 -0.42 -20.73 -4.38
CA GLN A 145 0.39 -21.66 -3.58
C GLN A 145 0.37 -23.08 -4.14
N TYR A 146 -0.80 -23.54 -4.57
CA TYR A 146 -0.95 -24.83 -5.23
C TYR A 146 -0.07 -24.94 -6.49
N LEU A 147 0.00 -23.90 -7.33
CA LEU A 147 0.92 -23.85 -8.47
C LEU A 147 2.39 -23.90 -8.04
N ILE A 148 2.78 -23.08 -7.06
CA ILE A 148 4.16 -23.00 -6.53
C ILE A 148 4.60 -24.32 -5.91
N SER A 149 3.69 -25.07 -5.28
CA SER A 149 3.96 -26.39 -4.71
C SER A 149 4.15 -27.50 -5.77
N GLY A 150 4.06 -27.17 -7.06
CA GLY A 150 4.06 -28.13 -8.16
C GLY A 150 2.78 -28.97 -8.22
N ARG A 151 1.63 -28.35 -7.91
CA ARG A 151 0.30 -29.00 -7.86
C ARG A 151 0.20 -30.18 -6.90
N LYS A 152 1.08 -30.22 -5.91
CA LYS A 152 0.95 -31.17 -4.80
C LYS A 152 -0.08 -30.60 -3.84
N LYS A 153 -0.98 -31.45 -3.33
CA LYS A 153 -1.77 -31.06 -2.16
C LYS A 153 -0.76 -30.64 -1.10
N VAL A 154 -0.77 -29.35 -0.71
CA VAL A 154 -0.13 -28.93 0.53
C VAL A 154 -0.79 -29.79 1.59
N ALA A 155 -0.07 -30.78 2.09
CA ALA A 155 -0.57 -31.55 3.22
C ALA A 155 -0.85 -30.51 4.30
N ILE A 156 -2.10 -30.44 4.77
CA ILE A 156 -2.40 -29.79 6.04
C ILE A 156 -1.59 -30.58 7.04
N SER A 157 -0.39 -30.10 7.33
CA SER A 157 0.52 -30.71 8.25
C SER A 157 0.04 -30.29 9.64
N GLU A 158 -0.91 -31.04 10.19
CA GLU A 158 -0.95 -31.32 11.62
C GLU A 158 0.40 -31.96 12.02
N THR A 159 1.44 -31.16 12.15
CA THR A 159 2.60 -31.51 12.98
C THR A 159 2.94 -30.30 13.83
N SER A 160 2.22 -30.24 14.95
CA SER A 160 2.75 -29.67 16.18
C SER A 160 4.18 -30.19 16.36
N LEU A 161 5.16 -29.28 16.30
CA LEU A 161 6.15 -29.37 17.38
C LEU A 161 5.33 -29.07 18.62
N PRO A 162 5.49 -29.80 19.73
CA PRO A 162 4.89 -29.37 20.98
C PRO A 162 5.37 -27.93 21.19
N GLU A 163 4.47 -26.94 21.10
CA GLU A 163 4.75 -25.69 21.80
C GLU A 163 4.95 -26.13 23.24
N LEU A 164 6.12 -25.84 23.83
CA LEU A 164 6.25 -26.01 25.26
C LEU A 164 5.08 -25.23 25.88
N GLN A 165 4.26 -25.91 26.69
CA GLN A 165 3.22 -25.29 27.51
C GLN A 165 3.89 -24.50 28.63
N ALA A 166 4.67 -23.49 28.25
CA ALA A 166 5.22 -22.52 29.16
C ALA A 166 4.08 -21.59 29.60
N PRO A 167 3.95 -21.34 30.92
CA PRO A 167 2.90 -20.49 31.47
C PRO A 167 3.08 -19.03 31.05
N LEU A 168 2.01 -18.24 31.19
CA LEU A 168 2.11 -16.78 31.08
C LEU A 168 3.07 -16.23 32.14
N GLU A 169 4.07 -15.45 31.70
CA GLU A 169 4.99 -14.75 32.59
C GLU A 169 4.67 -13.26 32.61
N LEU A 170 4.41 -12.71 33.80
CA LEU A 170 4.12 -11.28 33.98
C LEU A 170 5.25 -10.59 34.73
N ASP A 171 5.80 -9.54 34.12
CA ASP A 171 6.75 -8.63 34.76
C ASP A 171 6.07 -7.27 35.02
N GLY A 172 5.44 -7.18 36.20
CA GLY A 172 4.63 -6.04 36.61
C GLY A 172 3.23 -6.41 37.06
N LYS A 173 2.45 -5.40 37.41
CA LYS A 173 1.02 -5.56 37.69
C LYS A 173 0.25 -5.42 36.38
N LEU A 174 -0.45 -6.47 35.96
CA LEU A 174 -1.32 -6.42 34.79
C LEU A 174 -2.43 -5.37 35.00
N PRO A 175 -2.60 -4.41 34.08
CA PRO A 175 -3.74 -3.49 34.11
C PRO A 175 -5.03 -4.21 33.75
N GLU A 176 -6.15 -3.88 34.42
CA GLU A 176 -7.47 -4.48 34.13
C GLU A 176 -7.98 -4.10 32.73
N SER A 177 -7.72 -2.86 32.29
CA SER A 177 -8.16 -2.35 30.99
C SER A 177 -7.12 -1.39 30.41
N PRO A 178 -5.98 -1.89 29.90
CA PRO A 178 -4.89 -1.04 29.41
C PRO A 178 -5.34 -0.14 28.26
N SER A 179 -5.08 1.16 28.37
CA SER A 179 -5.35 2.15 27.32
C SER A 179 -4.56 1.87 26.03
N LEU A 180 -3.34 1.33 26.17
CA LEU A 180 -2.43 1.02 25.08
C LEU A 180 -1.79 -0.36 25.28
N ILE A 181 -1.94 -1.23 24.29
CA ILE A 181 -1.27 -2.52 24.19
C ILE A 181 -0.27 -2.48 23.04
N VAL A 182 1.00 -2.78 23.32
CA VAL A 182 2.08 -2.83 22.32
C VAL A 182 2.52 -4.27 22.12
N CYS A 183 2.16 -4.86 20.98
CA CYS A 183 2.64 -6.19 20.60
C CYS A 183 4.14 -6.13 20.28
N CYS A 184 4.91 -7.12 20.73
CA CYS A 184 6.35 -7.22 20.48
C CYS A 184 6.71 -8.67 20.18
N GLY A 185 7.25 -8.96 19.00
CA GLY A 185 7.64 -10.31 18.63
C GLY A 185 7.91 -10.48 17.13
N ILE A 186 8.61 -11.53 16.76
CA ILE A 186 9.01 -11.80 15.37
C ILE A 186 7.81 -12.13 14.44
N PRO A 187 7.91 -11.96 13.12
CA PRO A 187 6.83 -12.36 12.20
C PRO A 187 6.44 -13.82 12.38
N GLY A 188 5.14 -14.14 12.32
CA GLY A 188 4.65 -15.50 12.59
C GLY A 188 4.41 -15.86 14.07
N SER A 189 4.69 -14.95 15.02
CA SER A 189 4.59 -15.21 16.46
C SER A 189 3.17 -15.18 17.06
N GLY A 190 2.13 -14.83 16.28
CA GLY A 190 0.73 -14.81 16.74
C GLY A 190 0.14 -13.45 17.13
N LYS A 191 0.89 -12.35 16.99
CA LYS A 191 0.44 -10.97 17.32
C LYS A 191 -0.91 -10.58 16.72
N SER A 192 -1.08 -10.74 15.40
CA SER A 192 -2.31 -10.35 14.71
C SER A 192 -3.52 -11.18 15.15
N THR A 193 -3.32 -12.46 15.44
CA THR A 193 -4.36 -13.34 16.00
C THR A 193 -4.76 -12.90 17.41
N PHE A 194 -3.79 -12.49 18.23
CA PHE A 194 -4.07 -11.93 19.55
C PHE A 194 -4.81 -10.59 19.43
N ALA A 195 -4.40 -9.72 18.51
CA ALA A 195 -5.03 -8.43 18.28
C ALA A 195 -6.49 -8.57 17.78
N SER A 196 -6.76 -9.51 16.87
CA SER A 196 -8.13 -9.77 16.40
C SER A 196 -9.05 -10.25 17.52
N LYS A 197 -8.55 -11.03 18.47
CA LYS A 197 -9.33 -11.45 19.64
C LYS A 197 -9.58 -10.31 20.61
N LEU A 198 -8.62 -9.40 20.82
CA LEU A 198 -8.85 -8.20 21.64
C LEU A 198 -9.80 -7.18 21.02
N ALA A 199 -9.94 -7.17 19.69
CA ALA A 199 -10.92 -6.29 19.03
C ALA A 199 -12.37 -6.59 19.44
N THR A 200 -12.70 -7.81 19.90
CA THR A 200 -14.04 -8.14 20.41
C THR A 200 -14.38 -7.34 21.67
N LEU A 201 -13.37 -6.88 22.43
CA LEU A 201 -13.52 -5.99 23.58
C LEU A 201 -13.57 -4.50 23.21
N GLY A 202 -13.57 -4.17 21.91
CA GLY A 202 -13.62 -2.79 21.40
C GLY A 202 -12.25 -2.11 21.31
N TYR A 203 -11.15 -2.86 21.29
CA TYR A 203 -9.83 -2.30 21.00
C TYR A 203 -9.72 -1.91 19.51
N THR A 204 -9.20 -0.72 19.25
CA THR A 204 -8.84 -0.27 17.91
C THR A 204 -7.48 -0.86 17.53
N ILE A 205 -7.46 -1.72 16.52
CA ILE A 205 -6.23 -2.30 15.98
C ILE A 205 -5.55 -1.28 15.07
N ILE A 206 -4.28 -1.01 15.34
CA ILE A 206 -3.41 -0.21 14.46
C ILE A 206 -2.32 -1.15 13.94
N SER A 207 -2.41 -1.50 12.66
CA SER A 207 -1.47 -2.39 11.98
C SER A 207 -0.69 -1.64 10.90
N GLN A 208 0.65 -1.74 10.93
CA GLN A 208 1.47 -1.15 9.85
C GLN A 208 1.30 -1.91 8.53
N ASP A 209 0.99 -3.20 8.58
CA ASP A 209 0.78 -3.99 7.36
C ASP A 209 -0.48 -3.53 6.61
N GLU A 210 -1.48 -3.00 7.33
CA GLU A 210 -2.70 -2.43 6.75
C GLU A 210 -2.54 -0.94 6.37
N LEU A 211 -1.91 -0.15 7.24
CA LEU A 211 -1.76 1.30 7.06
C LEU A 211 -0.56 1.68 6.18
N GLY A 212 0.35 0.74 5.93
CA GLY A 212 1.47 0.84 4.98
C GLY A 212 2.73 1.54 5.50
N SER A 213 2.66 2.38 6.54
CA SER A 213 3.85 3.07 7.07
C SER A 213 3.78 3.33 8.58
N LYS A 214 4.95 3.49 9.21
CA LYS A 214 5.06 3.82 10.64
C LYS A 214 4.38 5.16 10.96
N SER A 215 4.53 6.16 10.09
CA SER A 215 3.90 7.48 10.25
C SER A 215 2.37 7.39 10.17
N ALA A 216 1.83 6.52 9.32
CA ALA A 216 0.39 6.28 9.27
C ALA A 216 -0.13 5.64 10.57
N CYS A 217 0.66 4.74 11.20
CA CYS A 217 0.33 4.18 12.51
C CYS A 217 0.40 5.22 13.64
N LEU A 218 1.40 6.12 13.63
CA LEU A 218 1.49 7.21 14.61
C LEU A 218 0.28 8.14 14.53
N ASN A 219 -0.19 8.46 13.33
CA ASN A 219 -1.40 9.28 13.15
C ASN A 219 -2.67 8.56 13.59
N ALA A 220 -2.80 7.27 13.24
CA ALA A 220 -3.90 6.45 13.73
C ALA A 220 -3.91 6.36 15.26
N LEU A 221 -2.72 6.31 15.88
CA LEU A 221 -2.55 6.31 17.33
C LEU A 221 -3.03 7.63 17.93
N SER A 222 -2.60 8.78 17.40
CA SER A 222 -3.05 10.10 17.87
C SER A 222 -4.57 10.25 17.76
N ASN A 223 -5.15 9.88 16.61
CA ASN A 223 -6.60 9.97 16.41
C ASN A 223 -7.37 9.06 17.39
N ALA A 224 -6.89 7.84 17.61
CA ALA A 224 -7.54 6.92 18.53
C ALA A 224 -7.46 7.42 19.98
N LEU A 225 -6.33 8.03 20.37
CA LEU A 225 -6.17 8.66 21.69
C LEU A 225 -7.08 9.88 21.88
N GLU A 226 -7.23 10.73 20.87
CA GLU A 226 -8.15 11.88 20.90
C GLU A 226 -9.61 11.47 21.07
N ASN A 227 -9.98 10.29 20.57
CA ASN A 227 -11.32 9.72 20.70
C ASN A 227 -11.45 8.80 21.93
N GLU A 228 -10.50 8.83 22.86
CA GLU A 228 -10.46 8.03 24.09
C GLU A 228 -10.63 6.51 23.84
N GLN A 229 -10.13 6.04 22.68
CA GLN A 229 -10.22 4.63 22.30
C GLN A 229 -9.11 3.81 22.95
N ARG A 230 -9.43 2.57 23.33
CA ARG A 230 -8.43 1.58 23.73
C ARG A 230 -7.70 1.05 22.48
N ILE A 231 -6.38 0.97 22.53
CA ILE A 231 -5.56 0.76 21.32
C ILE A 231 -4.69 -0.48 21.45
N ILE A 232 -4.58 -1.23 20.37
CA ILE A 232 -3.57 -2.28 20.21
C ILE A 232 -2.71 -2.03 18.96
N LEU A 233 -1.40 -1.95 19.17
CA LEU A 233 -0.42 -1.80 18.09
C LEU A 233 0.03 -3.19 17.60
N ASP A 234 -0.55 -3.67 16.50
CA ASP A 234 -0.16 -4.93 15.84
C ASP A 234 1.06 -4.72 14.93
N ARG A 235 2.25 -4.71 15.54
CA ARG A 235 3.55 -4.58 14.87
C ARG A 235 4.59 -5.48 15.55
N CYS A 236 5.66 -5.83 14.83
CA CYS A 236 6.74 -6.65 15.40
C CYS A 236 7.56 -5.96 16.50
N ASN A 237 7.67 -4.62 16.45
CA ASN A 237 8.39 -3.78 17.41
C ASN A 237 9.75 -4.36 17.88
N PRO A 238 10.69 -4.62 16.96
CA PRO A 238 11.94 -5.32 17.27
C PRO A 238 12.96 -4.47 18.04
N TYR A 239 12.85 -3.13 18.01
CA TYR A 239 13.80 -2.21 18.64
C TYR A 239 13.20 -1.53 19.87
N VAL A 240 14.04 -1.20 20.86
CA VAL A 240 13.67 -0.42 22.06
C VAL A 240 13.14 0.96 21.66
N ASP A 241 13.82 1.63 20.74
CA ASP A 241 13.46 2.98 20.30
C ASP A 241 12.09 3.04 19.60
N ASP A 242 11.67 1.97 18.92
CA ASP A 242 10.34 1.87 18.34
C ASP A 242 9.26 1.92 19.43
N ARG A 243 9.47 1.15 20.51
CA ARG A 243 8.52 1.06 21.63
C ARG A 243 8.47 2.33 22.45
N GLU A 244 9.62 2.94 22.70
CA GLU A 244 9.71 4.25 23.36
C GLU A 244 8.96 5.33 22.55
N GLN A 245 9.04 5.31 21.22
CA GLN A 245 8.31 6.27 20.39
C GLN A 245 6.80 6.10 20.50
N TRP A 246 6.28 4.88 20.55
CA TRP A 246 4.84 4.63 20.75
C TRP A 246 4.36 5.14 22.10
N LEU A 247 5.11 4.83 23.16
CA LEU A 247 4.81 5.31 24.51
C LEU A 247 4.88 6.84 24.57
N ALA A 248 5.89 7.47 23.99
CA ALA A 248 6.02 8.91 23.95
C ALA A 248 4.87 9.60 23.20
N HIS A 249 4.42 9.03 22.07
CA HIS A 249 3.26 9.56 21.33
C HIS A 249 1.95 9.39 22.08
N ALA A 250 1.84 8.35 22.90
CA ALA A 250 0.71 8.14 23.80
C ALA A 250 0.88 8.87 25.15
N PHE A 251 1.82 9.81 25.26
CA PHE A 251 2.11 10.59 26.47
C PHE A 251 2.48 9.73 27.70
N HIS A 252 3.15 8.60 27.47
CA HIS A 252 3.59 7.63 28.48
C HIS A 252 2.46 7.19 29.43
N PRO A 253 1.48 6.42 28.94
CA PRO A 253 0.37 5.99 29.76
C PRO A 253 0.86 5.10 30.92
N ASN A 254 0.34 5.34 32.13
CA ASN A 254 0.73 4.60 33.33
C ASN A 254 0.22 3.14 33.35
N ASP A 255 -0.67 2.79 32.43
CA ASP A 255 -1.32 1.49 32.27
C ASP A 255 -0.93 0.79 30.96
N ALA A 256 0.13 1.24 30.28
CA ALA A 256 0.58 0.62 29.03
C ALA A 256 1.05 -0.82 29.23
N LEU A 257 0.54 -1.75 28.43
CA LEU A 257 0.91 -3.16 28.43
C LEU A 257 1.79 -3.50 27.22
N CYS A 258 2.94 -4.13 27.45
CA CYS A 258 3.69 -4.77 26.36
C CYS A 258 3.42 -6.27 26.35
N VAL A 259 3.00 -6.81 25.21
CA VAL A 259 2.83 -8.26 25.01
C VAL A 259 3.99 -8.79 24.20
N HIS A 260 4.91 -9.48 24.86
CA HIS A 260 6.10 -10.06 24.28
C HIS A 260 5.86 -11.49 23.82
N PHE A 261 5.66 -11.69 22.52
CA PHE A 261 5.50 -12.99 21.89
C PHE A 261 6.86 -13.67 21.71
N ALA A 262 7.31 -14.37 22.75
CA ALA A 262 8.56 -15.13 22.81
C ALA A 262 8.40 -16.56 22.26
N VAL A 263 7.75 -16.69 21.11
CA VAL A 263 7.54 -17.96 20.42
C VAL A 263 8.81 -18.37 19.68
N GLU A 264 9.13 -19.65 19.70
CA GLU A 264 10.33 -20.19 19.04
C GLU A 264 10.40 -19.82 17.54
N PRO A 265 11.56 -19.36 17.03
CA PRO A 265 11.69 -18.91 15.64
C PRO A 265 11.27 -19.95 14.60
N GLU A 266 11.59 -21.23 14.80
CA GLU A 266 11.22 -22.30 13.86
C GLU A 266 9.71 -22.56 13.83
N VAL A 267 9.00 -22.30 14.93
CA VAL A 267 7.52 -22.29 14.94
C VAL A 267 7.01 -21.08 14.15
N CYS A 268 7.62 -19.91 14.33
CA CYS A 268 7.26 -18.69 13.62
C CYS A 268 7.53 -18.77 12.10
N VAL A 269 8.64 -19.38 11.68
CA VAL A 269 8.94 -19.66 10.27
C VAL A 269 7.85 -20.53 9.67
N ARG A 270 7.52 -21.65 10.30
CA ARG A 270 6.47 -22.55 9.82
C ARG A 270 5.10 -21.88 9.77
N ARG A 271 4.74 -21.10 10.81
CA ARG A 271 3.51 -20.30 10.83
C ARG A 271 3.49 -19.26 9.70
N ALA A 272 4.61 -18.58 9.46
CA ALA A 272 4.71 -17.56 8.42
C ALA A 272 4.74 -18.14 6.99
N ASP A 273 5.34 -19.32 6.80
CA ASP A 273 5.29 -20.07 5.54
C ASP A 273 3.89 -20.66 5.29
N ALA A 274 3.15 -21.03 6.35
CA ALA A 274 1.78 -21.52 6.27
C ALA A 274 0.71 -20.42 6.16
N ARG A 275 1.07 -19.13 6.26
CA ARG A 275 0.11 -18.02 6.19
C ARG A 275 -0.39 -17.82 4.76
N THR A 276 -1.69 -18.01 4.56
CA THR A 276 -2.41 -17.76 3.30
C THR A 276 -2.87 -16.31 3.11
N ASN A 277 -2.69 -15.44 4.12
CA ASN A 277 -3.12 -14.04 4.13
C ASN A 277 -2.01 -13.07 4.61
N HIS A 278 -1.03 -12.76 3.75
CA HIS A 278 -0.18 -11.56 3.97
C HIS A 278 0.19 -10.89 2.65
N PRO A 279 0.02 -9.55 2.51
CA PRO A 279 0.30 -8.82 1.28
C PRO A 279 1.79 -8.68 0.89
N THR A 280 2.73 -9.30 1.62
CA THR A 280 4.16 -8.88 1.57
C THR A 280 5.19 -10.02 1.63
N ILE A 281 4.79 -11.30 1.72
CA ILE A 281 5.73 -12.42 1.81
C ILE A 281 5.37 -13.49 0.78
N ALA A 282 6.19 -13.61 -0.27
CA ALA A 282 6.14 -14.77 -1.16
C ALA A 282 6.58 -16.04 -0.40
N PRO A 283 5.96 -17.21 -0.66
CA PRO A 283 6.37 -18.50 -0.07
C PRO A 283 7.86 -18.75 -0.28
N GLY A 284 8.55 -19.24 0.76
CA GLY A 284 10.01 -19.47 0.76
C GLY A 284 10.86 -18.26 1.19
N ARG A 285 10.28 -17.07 1.38
CA ARG A 285 10.96 -15.92 2.00
C ARG A 285 10.78 -15.82 3.51
N ALA A 286 9.80 -16.53 4.10
CA ALA A 286 9.47 -16.38 5.52
C ALA A 286 10.65 -16.75 6.41
N LYS A 287 11.36 -17.85 6.12
CA LYS A 287 12.58 -18.23 6.84
C LYS A 287 13.61 -17.10 6.90
N ARG A 288 13.94 -16.49 5.75
CA ARG A 288 14.91 -15.38 5.69
C ARG A 288 14.43 -14.15 6.48
N ILE A 289 13.15 -13.82 6.39
CA ILE A 289 12.56 -12.66 7.06
C ILE A 289 12.53 -12.89 8.57
N VAL A 290 12.00 -14.02 9.04
CA VAL A 290 11.95 -14.36 10.47
C VAL A 290 13.36 -14.38 11.06
N HIS A 291 14.32 -15.05 10.43
CA HIS A 291 15.71 -15.03 10.91
C HIS A 291 16.35 -13.64 10.86
N SER A 292 15.97 -12.78 9.92
CA SER A 292 16.44 -11.38 9.91
C SER A 292 15.90 -10.60 11.12
N PHE A 293 14.64 -10.83 11.50
CA PHE A 293 14.05 -10.23 12.70
C PHE A 293 14.66 -10.80 13.98
N VAL A 294 14.92 -12.10 14.06
CA VAL A 294 15.60 -12.72 15.21
C VAL A 294 16.96 -12.06 15.48
N LYS A 295 17.72 -11.73 14.43
CA LYS A 295 19.04 -11.06 14.58
C LYS A 295 18.94 -9.64 15.13
N THR A 296 17.84 -8.93 14.86
CA THR A 296 17.66 -7.52 15.23
C THR A 296 16.74 -7.32 16.42
N PHE A 297 16.08 -8.38 16.91
CA PHE A 297 15.06 -8.30 17.95
C PHE A 297 15.67 -8.11 19.33
N VAL A 298 15.25 -7.06 20.03
CA VAL A 298 15.60 -6.76 21.41
C VAL A 298 14.38 -6.98 22.31
N PRO A 299 14.40 -7.96 23.23
CA PRO A 299 13.31 -8.22 24.16
C PRO A 299 12.94 -6.97 24.99
N PRO A 300 11.64 -6.75 25.28
CA PRO A 300 11.21 -5.64 26.10
C PRO A 300 11.63 -5.82 27.57
N THR A 301 11.88 -4.71 28.26
CA THR A 301 12.27 -4.68 29.68
C THR A 301 11.53 -3.59 30.46
N ARG A 302 11.45 -3.72 31.79
CA ARG A 302 10.83 -2.71 32.70
C ARG A 302 11.41 -1.31 32.59
N LYS A 303 12.63 -1.16 32.05
CA LYS A 303 13.25 0.15 31.82
C LYS A 303 12.49 0.99 30.79
N GLU A 304 11.67 0.35 29.96
CA GLU A 304 10.85 0.97 28.93
C GLU A 304 9.50 1.49 29.45
N ARG A 305 9.30 1.54 30.78
CA ARG A 305 8.14 2.20 31.43
C ARG A 305 6.77 1.57 31.15
N PHE A 306 6.71 0.34 30.66
CA PHE A 306 5.45 -0.42 30.63
C PHE A 306 4.96 -0.72 32.06
N ALA A 307 3.65 -0.63 32.28
CA ALA A 307 3.00 -0.99 33.52
C ALA A 307 3.15 -2.49 33.82
N CYS A 308 3.08 -3.30 32.76
CA CYS A 308 3.32 -4.73 32.76
C CYS A 308 3.96 -5.16 31.43
N ILE A 309 4.85 -6.15 31.48
CA ILE A 309 5.30 -6.89 30.31
C ILE A 309 4.80 -8.32 30.45
N ALA A 310 3.89 -8.72 29.57
CA ALA A 310 3.37 -10.07 29.51
C ALA A 310 4.14 -10.87 28.46
N ARG A 311 4.95 -11.82 28.91
CA ARG A 311 5.71 -12.72 28.02
C ARG A 311 4.87 -13.94 27.70
N VAL A 312 4.59 -14.10 26.40
CA VAL A 312 3.73 -15.11 25.81
C VAL A 312 4.58 -15.99 24.89
N SER A 313 4.92 -17.20 25.33
CA SER A 313 5.74 -18.15 24.57
C SER A 313 4.94 -19.27 23.89
N SER A 314 3.64 -19.35 24.15
CA SER A 314 2.75 -20.39 23.61
C SER A 314 1.35 -19.85 23.33
N SER A 315 0.57 -20.57 22.53
CA SER A 315 -0.85 -20.31 22.33
C SER A 315 -1.65 -20.37 23.64
N GLY A 316 -1.29 -21.27 24.56
CA GLY A 316 -1.89 -21.37 25.89
C GLY A 316 -1.69 -20.11 26.72
N ALA A 317 -0.46 -19.60 26.81
CA ALA A 317 -0.16 -18.35 27.50
C ALA A 317 -0.84 -17.13 26.86
N ALA A 318 -1.05 -17.17 25.53
CA ALA A 318 -1.79 -16.12 24.83
C ALA A 318 -3.27 -16.12 25.22
N SER A 319 -3.90 -17.30 25.27
CA SER A 319 -5.29 -17.46 25.71
C SER A 319 -5.46 -17.09 27.18
N GLU A 320 -4.54 -17.49 28.06
CA GLU A 320 -4.53 -17.10 29.48
C GLU A 320 -4.50 -15.57 29.64
N LEU A 321 -3.63 -14.89 28.90
CA LEU A 321 -3.58 -13.43 28.92
C LEU A 321 -4.86 -12.77 28.36
N LEU A 322 -5.49 -13.35 27.34
CA LEU A 322 -6.75 -12.84 26.79
C LEU A 322 -7.89 -12.95 27.80
N LEU A 323 -7.96 -14.07 28.54
CA LEU A 323 -8.92 -14.25 29.64
C LEU A 323 -8.70 -13.22 30.74
N GLU A 324 -7.46 -13.00 31.16
CA GLU A 324 -7.09 -11.98 32.16
C GLU A 324 -7.43 -10.55 31.71
N LEU A 325 -7.39 -10.28 30.40
CA LEU A 325 -7.80 -8.99 29.80
C LEU A 325 -9.32 -8.88 29.57
N GLY A 326 -10.09 -9.92 29.90
CA GLY A 326 -11.56 -9.92 29.87
C GLY A 326 -12.20 -10.48 28.59
N VAL A 327 -11.44 -11.16 27.71
CA VAL A 327 -12.01 -11.88 26.55
C VAL A 327 -12.74 -13.12 27.07
N SER A 328 -13.96 -13.38 26.59
CA SER A 328 -14.72 -14.55 27.03
C SER A 328 -14.17 -15.87 26.46
N GLU A 329 -14.40 -17.00 27.13
CA GLU A 329 -14.07 -18.33 26.60
C GLU A 329 -14.77 -18.61 25.25
N GLU A 330 -15.97 -18.07 25.06
CA GLU A 330 -16.75 -18.20 23.83
C GLU A 330 -16.08 -17.48 22.64
N ASP A 331 -15.59 -16.25 22.85
CA ASP A 331 -14.86 -15.47 21.85
C ASP A 331 -13.48 -16.09 21.52
N LEU A 332 -12.88 -16.80 22.47
CA LEU A 332 -11.64 -17.54 22.24
C LEU A 332 -11.86 -18.73 21.29
N ILE A 333 -13.02 -19.37 21.33
CA ILE A 333 -13.38 -20.57 20.54
C ILE A 333 -13.95 -20.19 19.16
N GLN A 334 -14.77 -19.15 19.06
CA GLN A 334 -15.43 -18.77 17.79
C GLN A 334 -14.46 -18.34 16.68
N ALA A 335 -13.28 -17.81 17.02
CA ALA A 335 -12.31 -17.32 16.03
C ALA A 335 -11.50 -18.41 15.30
N ASP A 336 -11.55 -19.67 15.75
CA ASP A 336 -10.91 -20.82 15.07
C ASP A 336 -11.85 -21.51 14.06
N VAL A 337 -13.10 -21.03 13.93
CA VAL A 337 -14.07 -21.42 12.90
C VAL A 337 -14.31 -20.23 11.97
N VAL A 338 -14.04 -20.42 10.68
CA VAL A 338 -14.21 -19.46 9.57
C VAL A 338 -15.47 -18.57 9.74
N PRO A 339 -15.41 -17.23 9.58
CA PRO A 339 -16.59 -16.40 9.69
C PRO A 339 -17.56 -16.61 8.53
N GLN A 340 -18.67 -17.31 8.79
CA GLN A 340 -19.95 -17.13 8.12
C GLN A 340 -20.90 -16.46 9.12
N LEU A 341 -21.63 -15.45 8.63
CA LEU A 341 -22.80 -14.79 9.24
C LEU A 341 -22.53 -13.69 10.29
N ILE A 342 -22.69 -12.44 9.86
CA ILE A 342 -23.57 -11.48 10.55
C ILE A 342 -24.38 -10.74 9.46
N ASP A 343 -25.53 -11.31 9.11
CA ASP A 343 -26.69 -10.58 8.60
C ASP A 343 -27.76 -10.67 9.70
N ALA A 344 -27.83 -9.66 10.56
CA ALA A 344 -28.99 -9.37 11.41
C ALA A 344 -28.78 -8.05 12.17
N VAL A 345 -29.08 -6.92 11.51
CA VAL A 345 -29.64 -5.77 12.24
C VAL A 345 -31.00 -5.48 11.60
N GLN A 346 -32.02 -5.72 12.40
CA GLN A 346 -33.43 -5.55 12.07
C GLN A 346 -33.76 -4.10 11.70
N GLU A 347 -34.68 -3.99 10.77
CA GLU A 347 -35.41 -2.81 10.36
C GLU A 347 -36.00 -2.04 11.55
N THR A 348 -35.65 -0.76 11.66
CA THR A 348 -36.57 0.26 12.18
C THR A 348 -36.48 1.51 11.31
N ASN A 349 -37.56 1.75 10.56
CA ASN A 349 -38.13 2.95 9.93
C ASN A 349 -37.32 4.26 9.72
N PRO A 350 -37.65 5.02 8.66
CA PRO A 350 -36.75 5.95 7.99
C PRO A 350 -36.62 7.27 8.75
N VAL A 351 -35.39 7.61 9.12
CA VAL A 351 -35.02 8.99 9.45
C VAL A 351 -34.32 9.58 8.24
N SER A 352 -34.79 10.75 7.85
CA SER A 352 -34.40 11.60 6.73
C SER A 352 -32.91 11.57 6.38
N ALA A 353 -32.64 11.51 5.07
CA ALA A 353 -31.34 11.74 4.48
C ALA A 353 -30.77 13.12 4.84
N SER A 354 -29.75 13.14 5.70
CA SER A 354 -28.73 14.19 5.76
C SER A 354 -27.57 13.72 6.65
N ASP A 355 -26.37 13.79 6.09
CA ASP A 355 -25.05 13.81 6.74
C ASP A 355 -24.54 12.55 7.44
N ASN A 356 -23.92 11.67 6.64
CA ASN A 356 -22.85 10.79 7.11
C ASN A 356 -21.55 11.22 6.39
N PRO A 357 -20.53 11.77 7.07
CA PRO A 357 -19.36 12.32 6.39
C PRO A 357 -18.54 11.19 5.76
N GLN A 358 -18.59 11.10 4.42
CA GLN A 358 -17.66 10.29 3.64
C GLN A 358 -16.23 10.72 4.00
N ARG A 359 -15.34 9.76 4.30
CA ARG A 359 -13.90 10.05 4.45
C ARG A 359 -13.42 10.71 3.14
N PRO A 360 -12.84 11.92 3.19
CA PRO A 360 -12.50 12.66 1.98
C PRO A 360 -11.39 11.93 1.21
N PHE A 361 -11.62 11.74 -0.09
CA PHE A 361 -10.69 11.09 -1.00
C PHE A 361 -9.42 11.95 -1.19
N ILE A 362 -8.24 11.35 -1.02
CA ILE A 362 -6.95 12.04 -1.15
C ILE A 362 -6.24 11.53 -2.40
N HIS A 363 -5.92 12.45 -3.31
CA HIS A 363 -5.06 12.16 -4.45
C HIS A 363 -3.61 12.06 -3.96
N LYS A 364 -3.08 10.85 -3.76
CA LYS A 364 -1.69 10.71 -3.29
C LYS A 364 -0.70 11.09 -4.39
N PHE A 365 0.31 11.89 -4.07
CA PHE A 365 1.42 12.13 -4.99
C PHE A 365 2.17 10.80 -5.27
N PRO A 366 2.43 10.44 -6.54
CA PRO A 366 3.06 9.17 -6.88
C PRO A 366 4.45 9.02 -6.26
N ARG A 367 4.79 7.80 -5.86
CA ARG A 367 6.16 7.49 -5.40
C ARG A 367 7.15 7.59 -6.56
N THR A 368 8.16 8.44 -6.42
CA THR A 368 9.24 8.60 -7.41
C THR A 368 10.32 7.54 -7.23
N ARG A 369 10.71 6.87 -8.32
CA ARG A 369 11.75 5.82 -8.33
C ARG A 369 13.15 6.43 -8.39
N HIS A 370 14.13 5.79 -7.77
CA HIS A 370 15.54 6.11 -7.95
C HIS A 370 16.00 5.71 -9.36
N LEU A 371 16.66 6.62 -10.07
CA LEU A 371 17.26 6.35 -11.37
C LEU A 371 18.48 5.43 -11.24
N PHE A 372 19.31 5.67 -10.23
CA PHE A 372 20.50 4.87 -9.90
C PHE A 372 20.56 4.57 -8.40
N ASN A 373 21.13 3.42 -8.04
CA ASN A 373 21.40 3.08 -6.64
C ASN A 373 22.83 3.49 -6.28
N ILE A 374 22.98 4.64 -5.63
CA ILE A 374 24.29 5.15 -5.18
C ILE A 374 24.53 5.03 -3.68
N GLY A 375 23.80 4.13 -3.00
CA GLY A 375 23.97 3.88 -1.56
C GLY A 375 23.11 4.75 -0.64
N SER A 376 22.31 5.67 -1.20
CA SER A 376 21.31 6.49 -0.50
C SER A 376 19.91 5.89 -0.46
N THR A 377 19.75 4.64 -0.93
CA THR A 377 18.43 3.99 -1.01
C THR A 377 18.12 3.27 0.29
N SER A 378 16.92 3.51 0.83
CA SER A 378 16.36 2.70 1.91
C SER A 378 15.76 1.41 1.35
N ARG A 379 15.45 0.43 2.22
CA ARG A 379 14.75 -0.80 1.79
C ARG A 379 13.36 -0.53 1.20
N ASP A 380 12.79 0.63 1.50
CA ASP A 380 11.46 1.03 1.02
C ASP A 380 11.50 1.72 -0.33
N ASP A 381 12.67 2.18 -0.81
CA ASP A 381 12.80 2.90 -2.09
C ASP A 381 12.66 2.00 -3.32
N LEU A 382 11.94 2.51 -4.32
CA LEU A 382 11.83 1.86 -5.63
C LEU A 382 13.02 2.28 -6.49
N ILE A 383 13.65 1.33 -7.19
CA ILE A 383 14.84 1.59 -8.03
C ILE A 383 14.54 1.07 -9.43
N LEU A 384 14.85 1.87 -10.45
CA LEU A 384 14.76 1.43 -11.85
C LEU A 384 15.82 0.36 -12.15
N SER A 385 15.49 -0.58 -13.04
CA SER A 385 16.50 -1.48 -13.59
C SER A 385 17.47 -0.68 -14.46
N SER A 386 18.68 -1.18 -14.68
CA SER A 386 19.66 -0.49 -15.55
C SER A 386 19.12 -0.26 -16.96
N SER A 387 18.34 -1.20 -17.51
CA SER A 387 17.68 -1.03 -18.81
C SER A 387 16.61 0.06 -18.79
N ASP A 388 15.79 0.12 -17.73
CA ASP A 388 14.74 1.14 -17.62
C ASP A 388 15.34 2.52 -17.39
N ALA A 389 16.44 2.63 -16.64
CA ALA A 389 17.15 3.88 -16.43
C ALA A 389 17.73 4.44 -17.75
N GLN A 390 18.29 3.56 -18.59
CA GLN A 390 18.75 3.93 -19.94
C GLN A 390 17.57 4.34 -20.84
N ALA A 391 16.48 3.58 -20.84
CA ALA A 391 15.27 3.91 -21.58
C ALA A 391 14.58 5.18 -21.07
N PHE A 392 14.77 5.55 -19.80
CA PHE A 392 14.30 6.80 -19.24
C PHE A 392 15.09 7.99 -19.78
N LEU A 393 16.42 7.89 -19.80
CA LEU A 393 17.33 8.96 -20.25
C LEU A 393 17.35 9.14 -21.77
N HIS A 394 17.04 8.09 -22.53
CA HIS A 394 17.01 8.12 -23.98
C HIS A 394 15.58 8.15 -24.53
N SER A 395 15.31 9.09 -25.42
CA SER A 395 14.07 9.14 -26.19
C SER A 395 14.38 9.20 -27.67
N SER A 396 13.79 8.30 -28.45
CA SER A 396 13.80 8.39 -29.92
C SER A 396 12.79 9.41 -30.44
N ASP A 397 11.84 9.84 -29.59
CA ASP A 397 10.85 10.86 -29.91
C ASP A 397 11.39 12.26 -29.55
N PRO A 398 11.58 13.16 -30.54
CA PRO A 398 12.11 14.50 -30.31
C PRO A 398 11.14 15.43 -29.57
N SER A 399 9.85 15.09 -29.49
CA SER A 399 8.86 15.84 -28.70
C SER A 399 8.95 15.55 -27.19
N THR A 400 9.75 14.56 -26.81
CA THR A 400 9.94 14.17 -25.42
C THR A 400 11.22 14.75 -24.85
N THR A 401 11.11 15.55 -23.80
CA THR A 401 12.24 16.20 -23.13
C THR A 401 12.36 15.73 -21.69
N ILE A 402 13.56 15.89 -21.11
CA ILE A 402 13.80 15.64 -19.69
C ILE A 402 14.25 16.96 -19.07
N VAL A 403 13.56 17.36 -18.01
CA VAL A 403 13.95 18.51 -17.18
C VAL A 403 14.53 17.97 -15.88
N VAL A 404 15.62 18.59 -15.42
CA VAL A 404 16.28 18.29 -14.15
C VAL A 404 16.00 19.44 -13.19
N GLU A 405 15.53 19.11 -12.01
CA GLU A 405 15.13 20.05 -10.97
C GLU A 405 15.92 19.74 -9.68
N GLU A 406 16.24 20.76 -8.89
CA GLU A 406 16.83 20.55 -7.56
C GLU A 406 15.82 19.80 -6.69
N LYS A 407 16.25 18.69 -6.09
CA LYS A 407 15.43 18.00 -5.11
C LYS A 407 15.57 18.72 -3.76
N VAL A 408 14.43 19.10 -3.18
CA VAL A 408 14.35 19.79 -1.90
C VAL A 408 13.83 18.82 -0.82
N ASP A 409 14.34 19.00 0.40
CA ASP A 409 14.09 18.19 1.60
C ASP A 409 13.09 18.88 2.52
N GLY A 410 11.82 18.50 2.40
CA GLY A 410 10.72 19.11 3.15
C GLY A 410 9.57 18.14 3.42
N ALA A 411 8.44 18.72 3.83
CA ALA A 411 7.19 18.00 3.96
C ALA A 411 6.35 18.17 2.69
N ASN A 412 6.10 17.06 1.99
CA ASN A 412 5.26 17.05 0.80
C ASN A 412 3.87 17.62 1.08
N LEU A 413 3.41 18.51 0.21
CA LEU A 413 2.13 19.20 0.36
C LEU A 413 1.42 19.31 -0.99
N GLY A 414 0.11 19.09 -0.97
CA GLY A 414 -0.81 19.30 -2.09
C GLY A 414 -1.92 20.26 -1.67
N ILE A 415 -2.21 21.27 -2.50
CA ILE A 415 -3.18 22.32 -2.23
C ILE A 415 -4.22 22.30 -3.36
N SER A 416 -5.50 22.21 -2.98
CA SER A 416 -6.64 22.31 -3.88
C SER A 416 -7.69 23.24 -3.30
N ILE A 417 -8.69 23.64 -4.09
CA ILE A 417 -9.83 24.43 -3.61
C ILE A 417 -11.10 23.58 -3.74
N ASP A 418 -11.90 23.56 -2.68
CA ASP A 418 -13.18 22.85 -2.65
C ASP A 418 -14.32 23.67 -3.28
N SER A 419 -15.52 23.08 -3.34
CA SER A 419 -16.69 23.76 -3.91
C SER A 419 -17.15 25.00 -3.17
N SER A 420 -16.67 25.24 -1.94
CA SER A 420 -16.96 26.44 -1.15
C SER A 420 -15.94 27.56 -1.36
N GLY A 421 -14.87 27.31 -2.11
CA GLY A 421 -13.76 28.24 -2.27
C GLY A 421 -12.71 28.12 -1.17
N ALA A 422 -12.80 27.12 -0.27
CA ALA A 422 -11.85 26.93 0.81
C ALA A 422 -10.66 26.06 0.37
N PHE A 423 -9.47 26.36 0.90
CA PHE A 423 -8.28 25.55 0.64
C PHE A 423 -8.36 24.19 1.36
N LYS A 424 -8.22 23.13 0.57
CA LYS A 424 -7.98 21.76 1.01
C LYS A 424 -6.50 21.46 0.88
N VAL A 425 -5.87 21.17 2.00
CA VAL A 425 -4.41 21.04 2.08
C VAL A 425 -4.03 19.66 2.59
N GLN A 426 -3.34 18.88 1.77
CA GLN A 426 -3.00 17.48 2.03
C GLN A 426 -1.49 17.27 2.10
N ASN A 427 -1.03 16.52 3.10
CA ASN A 427 0.27 15.86 3.05
C ASN A 427 0.11 14.50 2.30
N ARG A 428 1.13 13.64 2.27
CA ARG A 428 1.14 12.35 1.56
C ARG A 428 0.00 11.40 1.91
N SER A 429 -0.64 11.55 3.07
CA SER A 429 -1.58 10.54 3.59
C SER A 429 -2.84 11.10 4.26
N HIS A 430 -2.93 12.40 4.50
CA HIS A 430 -4.06 13.04 5.19
C HIS A 430 -4.08 14.56 4.91
N TYR A 431 -5.23 15.19 5.19
CA TYR A 431 -5.34 16.65 5.21
C TYR A 431 -4.68 17.24 6.47
N VAL A 432 -4.04 18.39 6.33
CA VAL A 432 -3.29 19.08 7.38
C VAL A 432 -3.67 20.56 7.43
N ASN A 433 -3.51 21.15 8.61
CA ASN A 433 -3.68 22.58 8.88
C ASN A 433 -2.67 23.03 9.95
N SER A 434 -2.74 24.29 10.38
CA SER A 434 -1.84 24.86 11.38
C SER A 434 -1.82 24.14 12.74
N LYS A 435 -2.88 23.41 13.07
CA LYS A 435 -3.04 22.67 14.33
C LYS A 435 -2.55 21.23 14.24
N SER A 436 -2.34 20.70 13.03
CA SER A 436 -2.01 19.27 12.83
C SER A 436 -0.64 18.88 13.37
N HIS A 437 0.38 19.72 13.18
CA HIS A 437 1.73 19.49 13.70
C HIS A 437 2.51 20.80 13.79
N ALA A 438 3.52 20.86 14.66
CA ALA A 438 4.35 22.07 14.85
C ALA A 438 5.01 22.56 13.55
N GLN A 439 5.30 21.65 12.61
CA GLN A 439 5.83 22.00 11.28
C GLN A 439 4.82 22.77 10.41
N PHE A 440 3.52 22.61 10.64
CA PHE A 440 2.47 23.28 9.87
C PHE A 440 1.98 24.55 10.56
N LYS A 441 2.55 24.96 11.70
CA LYS A 441 2.07 26.11 12.49
C LYS A 441 1.85 27.41 11.70
N LYS A 442 2.64 27.65 10.65
CA LYS A 442 2.52 28.83 9.77
C LYS A 442 1.65 28.62 8.53
N LEU A 443 1.12 27.42 8.31
CA LEU A 443 0.44 27.02 7.07
C LEU A 443 -0.80 27.88 6.80
N ASP A 444 -1.72 27.98 7.75
CA ASP A 444 -2.98 28.72 7.54
C ASP A 444 -2.71 30.21 7.22
N LYS A 445 -1.80 30.84 7.96
CA LYS A 445 -1.37 32.22 7.65
C LYS A 445 -0.73 32.32 6.27
N TRP A 446 0.10 31.36 5.88
CA TRP A 446 0.74 31.35 4.57
C TRP A 446 -0.28 31.21 3.44
N LEU A 447 -1.31 30.37 3.61
CA LEU A 447 -2.42 30.24 2.66
C LEU A 447 -3.18 31.56 2.50
N ASP A 448 -3.46 32.25 3.61
CA ASP A 448 -4.13 33.56 3.59
C ASP A 448 -3.28 34.60 2.83
N ASP A 449 -1.97 34.66 3.13
CA ASP A 449 -1.04 35.60 2.49
C ASP A 449 -0.87 35.32 0.98
N HIS A 450 -1.16 34.11 0.51
CA HIS A 450 -1.03 33.66 -0.89
C HIS A 450 -2.36 33.38 -1.58
N HIS A 451 -3.49 33.78 -0.98
CA HIS A 451 -4.81 33.42 -1.45
C HIS A 451 -5.04 33.79 -2.93
N GLU A 452 -4.75 35.04 -3.32
CA GLU A 452 -4.96 35.52 -4.70
C GLU A 452 -4.16 34.71 -5.73
N ALA A 453 -2.91 34.39 -5.40
CA ALA A 453 -2.04 33.58 -6.25
C ALA A 453 -2.54 32.14 -6.38
N LEU A 454 -2.91 31.50 -5.26
CA LEU A 454 -3.41 30.12 -5.26
C LEU A 454 -4.76 30.03 -5.98
N SER A 455 -5.68 30.98 -5.78
CA SER A 455 -6.92 31.07 -6.56
C SER A 455 -6.65 31.21 -8.06
N THR A 456 -5.72 32.08 -8.46
CA THR A 456 -5.33 32.23 -9.88
C THR A 456 -4.80 30.92 -10.48
N ILE A 457 -4.06 30.14 -9.70
CA ILE A 457 -3.48 28.86 -10.14
C ILE A 457 -4.54 27.74 -10.20
N LEU A 458 -5.44 27.68 -9.23
CA LEU A 458 -6.35 26.55 -8.99
C LEU A 458 -7.77 26.77 -9.56
N GLU A 459 -8.22 28.01 -9.70
CA GLU A 459 -9.56 28.40 -10.17
C GLU A 459 -9.51 28.95 -11.60
N THR A 460 -9.15 28.09 -12.56
CA THR A 460 -9.14 28.51 -13.97
C THR A 460 -10.58 28.62 -14.51
N SER A 461 -10.85 29.62 -15.34
CA SER A 461 -12.18 29.87 -15.92
C SER A 461 -12.74 28.58 -16.55
N ASN A 462 -13.93 28.15 -16.11
CA ASN A 462 -14.62 26.92 -16.52
C ASN A 462 -14.13 25.60 -15.90
N SER A 463 -13.31 25.61 -14.84
CA SER A 463 -12.95 24.39 -14.11
C SER A 463 -13.97 24.05 -13.02
N GLN A 464 -14.25 22.75 -12.87
CA GLN A 464 -14.97 22.23 -11.70
C GLN A 464 -14.12 22.45 -10.44
N PRO A 465 -14.75 22.63 -9.27
CA PRO A 465 -14.05 22.58 -7.99
C PRO A 465 -13.21 21.30 -7.86
N GLU A 466 -12.08 21.37 -7.15
CA GLU A 466 -11.16 20.23 -6.93
C GLU A 466 -10.50 19.63 -8.20
N ARG A 467 -10.59 20.30 -9.36
CA ARG A 467 -9.88 19.85 -10.57
C ARG A 467 -8.36 19.88 -10.38
N TRP A 468 -7.86 21.01 -9.90
CA TRP A 468 -6.43 21.29 -9.85
C TRP A 468 -5.87 21.04 -8.45
N ILE A 469 -4.73 20.37 -8.38
CA ILE A 469 -3.98 20.16 -7.13
C ILE A 469 -2.53 20.58 -7.35
N LEU A 470 -2.14 21.67 -6.70
CA LEU A 470 -0.76 22.18 -6.71
C LEU A 470 0.07 21.44 -5.67
N TYR A 471 1.06 20.68 -6.12
CA TYR A 471 2.00 19.98 -5.25
C TYR A 471 3.29 20.76 -5.09
N GLY A 472 3.84 20.73 -3.89
CA GLY A 472 5.11 21.35 -3.53
C GLY A 472 5.71 20.76 -2.25
N GLU A 473 6.88 21.27 -1.90
CA GLU A 473 7.54 20.98 -0.63
C GLU A 473 7.33 22.13 0.35
N TRP A 474 6.91 21.79 1.57
CA TRP A 474 6.77 22.72 2.67
C TRP A 474 8.03 22.71 3.53
N LEU A 475 8.58 23.90 3.70
CA LEU A 475 9.95 24.12 4.14
C LEU A 475 10.01 25.02 5.36
N PHE A 476 8.92 25.13 6.12
CA PHE A 476 8.94 25.90 7.37
C PHE A 476 10.02 25.43 8.32
N ALA A 477 10.31 24.12 8.34
CA ALA A 477 11.15 23.53 9.33
C ALA A 477 12.23 22.62 8.73
N LYS A 478 13.40 22.64 9.38
CA LYS A 478 14.57 21.83 9.04
C LYS A 478 14.23 20.35 9.19
N HIS A 479 14.26 19.61 8.09
CA HIS A 479 14.27 18.15 8.09
C HIS A 479 15.71 17.68 8.28
N SER A 480 16.40 17.33 7.20
CA SER A 480 17.83 17.00 7.21
C SER A 480 18.67 18.22 6.84
N ILE A 481 18.21 19.01 5.86
CA ILE A 481 18.87 20.25 5.41
C ILE A 481 18.29 21.48 6.11
N HIS A 482 19.17 22.35 6.61
CA HIS A 482 18.79 23.67 7.14
C HIS A 482 18.87 24.70 6.03
N TYR A 483 17.72 25.10 5.50
CA TYR A 483 17.66 26.09 4.43
C TYR A 483 17.76 27.51 4.98
N THR A 484 18.65 28.30 4.40
CA THR A 484 18.97 29.66 4.85
C THR A 484 18.62 30.75 3.85
N ASN A 485 18.25 30.37 2.61
CA ASN A 485 18.03 31.26 1.48
C ASN A 485 16.76 30.88 0.69
N LEU A 486 15.68 30.50 1.39
CA LEU A 486 14.42 30.15 0.71
C LEU A 486 13.74 31.41 0.16
N PRO A 487 13.14 31.37 -1.04
CA PRO A 487 12.31 32.48 -1.51
C PRO A 487 10.97 32.55 -0.75
N ASP A 488 10.48 31.41 -0.28
CA ASP A 488 9.25 31.30 0.53
C ASP A 488 9.19 29.93 1.26
N LEU A 489 8.18 29.73 2.13
CA LEU A 489 7.97 28.51 2.91
C LEU A 489 7.43 27.33 2.09
N PHE A 490 6.99 27.56 0.86
CA PHE A 490 6.49 26.54 -0.06
C PHE A 490 7.16 26.68 -1.43
N LEU A 491 7.65 25.56 -1.96
CA LEU A 491 8.16 25.47 -3.33
C LEU A 491 7.30 24.50 -4.13
N ALA A 492 6.56 25.02 -5.11
CA ALA A 492 5.78 24.23 -6.04
C ALA A 492 6.70 23.36 -6.92
N PHE A 493 6.28 22.13 -7.22
CA PHE A 493 7.00 21.26 -8.17
C PHE A 493 6.08 20.54 -9.16
N ASP A 494 4.78 20.43 -8.89
CA ASP A 494 3.83 19.73 -9.78
C ASP A 494 2.44 20.36 -9.74
N LEU A 495 1.70 20.26 -10.83
CA LEU A 495 0.27 20.59 -10.87
C LEU A 495 -0.48 19.44 -11.53
N PHE A 496 -1.40 18.85 -10.77
CA PHE A 496 -2.20 17.71 -11.18
C PHE A 496 -3.56 18.18 -11.67
N ASP A 497 -3.98 17.62 -12.81
CA ASP A 497 -5.31 17.75 -13.38
C ASP A 497 -6.10 16.47 -13.09
N SER A 498 -7.07 16.55 -12.17
CA SER A 498 -7.88 15.39 -11.79
C SER A 498 -8.88 14.97 -12.86
N GLU A 499 -9.23 15.85 -13.81
CA GLU A 499 -10.16 15.55 -14.90
C GLU A 499 -9.55 14.53 -15.88
N ILE A 500 -8.28 14.71 -16.22
CA ILE A 500 -7.55 13.84 -17.16
C ILE A 500 -6.56 12.91 -16.47
N GLY A 501 -6.44 13.00 -15.14
CA GLY A 501 -5.60 12.12 -14.32
C GLY A 501 -4.11 12.23 -14.60
N THR A 502 -3.60 13.43 -14.93
CA THR A 502 -2.19 13.63 -15.29
C THR A 502 -1.60 14.90 -14.70
N PHE A 503 -0.28 15.01 -14.75
CA PHE A 503 0.45 16.19 -14.29
C PHE A 503 0.86 17.04 -15.49
N LEU A 504 0.80 18.36 -15.32
CA LEU A 504 1.33 19.29 -16.33
C LEU A 504 2.85 19.13 -16.47
N SER A 505 3.38 19.56 -17.60
CA SER A 505 4.82 19.74 -17.78
C SER A 505 5.34 20.82 -16.83
N ARG A 506 6.66 20.81 -16.58
CA ARG A 506 7.31 21.85 -15.79
C ARG A 506 7.03 23.24 -16.37
N ASP A 507 7.07 23.37 -17.69
CA ASP A 507 6.90 24.65 -18.38
C ASP A 507 5.44 25.12 -18.37
N ALA A 508 4.47 24.21 -18.42
CA ALA A 508 3.06 24.55 -18.25
C ALA A 508 2.75 24.99 -16.81
N LEU A 509 3.41 24.39 -15.79
CA LEU A 509 3.37 24.92 -14.42
C LEU A 509 4.03 26.31 -14.34
N SER A 510 5.19 26.48 -14.99
CA SER A 510 5.80 27.77 -15.38
C SER A 510 4.80 28.85 -15.72
N GLU A 511 4.08 28.57 -16.79
CA GLU A 511 3.10 29.46 -17.35
C GLU A 511 1.97 29.75 -16.34
N ARG A 512 1.54 28.73 -15.59
CA ARG A 512 0.44 28.84 -14.62
C ARG A 512 0.78 29.74 -13.43
N ILE A 513 2.01 29.68 -12.91
CA ILE A 513 2.42 30.48 -11.75
C ILE A 513 2.99 31.85 -12.14
N ARG A 514 3.21 32.10 -13.43
CA ARG A 514 3.83 33.34 -13.90
C ARG A 514 3.00 34.56 -13.48
N GLY A 515 3.65 35.52 -12.84
CA GLY A 515 3.01 36.73 -12.33
C GLY A 515 2.41 36.58 -10.93
N THR A 516 2.50 35.39 -10.33
CA THR A 516 2.16 35.17 -8.92
C THR A 516 3.40 35.22 -8.04
N ASN A 517 3.20 35.23 -6.72
CA ASN A 517 4.26 35.09 -5.72
C ASN A 517 4.53 33.62 -5.31
N ILE A 518 3.96 32.63 -6.02
CA ILE A 518 4.28 31.22 -5.79
C ILE A 518 5.57 30.86 -6.52
N HIS A 519 6.54 30.36 -5.76
CA HIS A 519 7.84 29.96 -6.28
C HIS A 519 7.88 28.48 -6.65
N GLN A 520 8.49 28.16 -7.80
CA GLN A 520 8.74 26.78 -8.22
C GLN A 520 10.16 26.35 -7.84
N VAL A 521 10.35 25.04 -7.63
CA VAL A 521 11.67 24.43 -7.47
C VAL A 521 12.62 24.80 -8.62
N GLY A 522 13.90 24.94 -8.30
CA GLY A 522 14.94 25.42 -9.21
C GLY A 522 15.22 24.43 -10.33
N ARG A 523 15.22 24.91 -11.57
CA ARG A 523 15.67 24.15 -12.73
C ARG A 523 17.19 24.11 -12.76
N LEU A 524 17.75 22.94 -13.02
CA LEU A 524 19.17 22.71 -13.18
C LEU A 524 19.50 22.48 -14.65
N GLU A 525 20.43 23.26 -15.18
CA GLU A 525 20.94 23.04 -16.54
C GLU A 525 21.97 21.92 -16.54
N VAL A 526 21.79 20.96 -17.44
CA VAL A 526 22.64 19.78 -17.56
C VAL A 526 23.11 19.64 -18.99
N GLU A 527 24.43 19.67 -19.19
CA GLU A 527 25.04 19.60 -20.53
C GLU A 527 24.80 18.25 -21.22
N CYS A 528 24.81 17.16 -20.46
CA CYS A 528 24.59 15.82 -20.98
C CYS A 528 23.77 14.96 -20.01
N LEU A 529 22.70 14.34 -20.52
CA LEU A 529 21.84 13.44 -19.76
C LEU A 529 22.37 12.01 -19.81
N ASN A 530 23.47 11.76 -19.10
CA ASN A 530 24.01 10.43 -18.86
C ASN A 530 24.27 10.22 -17.37
N GLU A 531 24.48 8.95 -16.99
CA GLU A 531 24.72 8.57 -15.59
C GLU A 531 25.88 9.35 -14.96
N GLN A 532 27.03 9.43 -15.63
CA GLN A 532 28.21 10.09 -15.09
C GLN A 532 27.99 11.58 -14.81
N SER A 533 27.40 12.31 -15.77
CA SER A 533 27.08 13.74 -15.63
C SER A 533 26.07 14.02 -14.53
N LEU A 534 25.03 13.18 -14.40
CA LEU A 534 24.02 13.32 -13.35
C LEU A 534 24.57 13.00 -11.95
N LEU A 535 25.44 11.99 -11.84
CA LEU A 535 26.10 11.66 -10.57
C LEU A 535 27.09 12.76 -10.14
N GLU A 536 27.79 13.38 -11.09
CA GLU A 536 28.68 14.51 -10.81
C GLU A 536 27.89 15.74 -10.35
N LEU A 537 26.77 16.04 -11.04
CA LEU A 537 25.87 17.13 -10.67
C LEU A 537 25.39 16.98 -9.21
N VAL A 538 24.92 15.80 -8.82
CA VAL A 538 24.44 15.52 -7.45
C VAL A 538 25.55 15.64 -6.40
N ARG A 539 26.82 15.43 -6.77
CA ARG A 539 27.96 15.50 -5.85
C ARG A 539 28.52 16.89 -5.65
N THR A 540 28.44 17.75 -6.65
CA THR A 540 29.20 19.02 -6.67
C THR A 540 28.33 20.27 -6.75
N HIS A 541 27.11 20.16 -7.27
CA HIS A 541 26.25 21.31 -7.49
C HIS A 541 25.81 21.94 -6.17
N GLN A 542 26.01 23.25 -6.04
CA GLN A 542 25.60 24.01 -4.86
C GLN A 542 24.11 24.32 -4.93
N SER A 543 23.42 24.19 -3.81
CA SER A 543 22.01 24.50 -3.69
C SER A 543 21.74 25.99 -3.87
N SER A 544 20.60 26.30 -4.48
CA SER A 544 20.11 27.68 -4.54
C SER A 544 19.53 28.17 -3.20
N TYR A 545 19.24 27.25 -2.28
CA TYR A 545 18.44 27.49 -1.08
C TYR A 545 19.23 27.50 0.23
N TYR A 546 20.51 27.10 0.20
CA TYR A 546 21.42 27.15 1.35
C TYR A 546 22.88 27.03 0.92
N GLU A 547 23.80 27.27 1.86
CA GLU A 547 25.23 27.07 1.64
C GLU A 547 25.59 25.58 1.77
N GLY A 548 25.58 24.86 0.65
CA GLY A 548 25.98 23.46 0.58
C GLY A 548 25.55 22.76 -0.70
N VAL A 549 25.96 21.51 -0.87
CA VAL A 549 25.63 20.69 -2.04
C VAL A 549 24.16 20.27 -2.01
N ILE A 550 23.48 20.24 -3.16
CA ILE A 550 22.09 19.80 -3.27
C ILE A 550 21.83 18.42 -2.62
N GLU A 551 20.59 18.18 -2.16
CA GLU A 551 20.16 16.86 -1.67
C GLU A 551 20.28 15.80 -2.78
N GLY A 552 19.94 16.21 -3.99
CA GLY A 552 19.76 15.35 -5.14
C GLY A 552 19.07 16.10 -6.26
N VAL A 553 18.66 15.34 -7.27
CA VAL A 553 17.92 15.87 -8.41
C VAL A 553 16.65 15.08 -8.65
N TYR A 554 15.63 15.79 -9.12
CA TYR A 554 14.39 15.23 -9.63
C TYR A 554 14.40 15.36 -11.16
N LEU A 555 14.20 14.24 -11.86
CA LEU A 555 14.14 14.19 -13.31
C LEU A 555 12.71 13.99 -13.75
N ARG A 556 12.26 14.84 -14.67
CA ARG A 556 10.90 14.84 -15.19
C ARG A 556 10.92 14.65 -16.70
N ARG A 557 10.39 13.52 -17.16
CA ARG A 557 10.19 13.27 -18.59
C ARG A 557 8.85 13.84 -19.02
N GLN A 558 8.86 14.67 -20.06
CA GLN A 558 7.72 15.48 -20.48
C GLN A 558 7.45 15.32 -21.96
N LYS A 559 6.18 15.37 -22.34
CA LYS A 559 5.71 15.33 -23.73
C LYS A 559 4.37 16.07 -23.83
N ASP A 560 4.18 16.85 -24.89
CA ASP A 560 2.92 17.53 -25.21
C ASP A 560 2.33 18.33 -24.02
N GLY A 561 3.18 19.05 -23.29
CA GLY A 561 2.76 19.86 -22.13
C GLY A 561 2.39 19.06 -20.88
N LYS A 562 2.72 17.77 -20.83
CA LYS A 562 2.42 16.86 -19.71
C LYS A 562 3.68 16.17 -19.19
N THR A 563 3.65 15.75 -17.94
CA THR A 563 4.64 14.85 -17.36
C THR A 563 4.23 13.40 -17.61
N ILE A 564 5.11 12.63 -18.25
CA ILE A 564 4.85 11.23 -18.61
C ILE A 564 5.61 10.23 -17.74
N ASP A 565 6.77 10.60 -17.18
CA ASP A 565 7.51 9.77 -16.23
C ASP A 565 8.40 10.63 -15.31
N ARG A 566 8.85 10.05 -14.20
CA ARG A 566 9.63 10.73 -13.16
C ARG A 566 10.65 9.81 -12.50
N ALA A 567 11.83 10.34 -12.21
CA ALA A 567 12.88 9.66 -11.46
C ALA A 567 13.60 10.63 -10.50
N LYS A 568 14.30 10.10 -9.51
CA LYS A 568 15.13 10.89 -8.60
C LYS A 568 16.53 10.29 -8.47
N ILE A 569 17.51 11.13 -8.13
CA ILE A 569 18.81 10.70 -7.64
C ILE A 569 19.06 11.47 -6.35
N VAL A 570 19.43 10.78 -5.28
CA VAL A 570 19.70 11.38 -3.96
C VAL A 570 21.15 11.12 -3.62
N ARG A 571 21.87 12.13 -3.15
CA ARG A 571 23.31 12.07 -2.83
C ARG A 571 23.60 10.95 -1.83
N SER A 572 24.70 10.23 -2.02
CA SER A 572 25.00 8.98 -1.28
C SER A 572 25.24 9.16 0.23
N ASP A 573 25.78 10.31 0.62
CA ASP A 573 26.03 10.71 2.02
C ASP A 573 24.83 11.44 2.65
N PHE A 574 23.76 11.65 1.88
CA PHE A 574 22.53 12.22 2.40
C PHE A 574 21.76 11.16 3.20
N ILE A 575 21.67 11.36 4.51
CA ILE A 575 20.84 10.54 5.39
C ILE A 575 19.51 11.28 5.57
N ALA A 576 18.46 10.80 4.92
CA ALA A 576 17.10 11.26 5.17
C ALA A 576 16.71 10.86 6.60
N GLY A 577 16.55 11.83 7.50
CA GLY A 577 16.33 11.56 8.92
C GLY A 577 15.07 12.21 9.47
N ASP A 578 14.07 11.37 9.81
CA ASP A 578 12.96 11.74 10.72
C ASP A 578 13.40 11.74 12.20
N GLU A 579 14.65 11.35 12.50
CA GLU A 579 15.14 11.10 13.88
C GLU A 579 15.44 12.37 14.71
N HIS A 580 15.39 13.56 14.13
CA HIS A 580 15.85 14.78 14.82
C HIS A 580 14.77 15.68 15.42
N TRP A 581 13.49 15.43 15.16
CA TRP A 581 12.40 16.30 15.65
C TRP A 581 12.13 16.16 17.15
N ASN A 582 12.12 14.92 17.67
CA ASN A 582 11.56 14.61 18.99
C ASN A 582 12.43 14.99 20.20
N ARG A 583 13.65 15.50 20.00
CA ARG A 583 14.54 15.87 21.13
C ARG A 583 14.95 17.34 21.19
N ARG A 584 14.75 18.14 20.13
CA ARG A 584 15.28 19.53 20.05
C ARG A 584 14.28 20.61 19.62
N GLY A 585 13.03 20.24 19.34
CA GLY A 585 12.02 21.18 18.84
C GLY A 585 12.19 21.51 17.36
N VAL A 586 11.18 22.16 16.78
CA VAL A 586 11.18 22.58 15.37
C VAL A 586 12.21 23.70 15.16
N VAL A 587 13.21 23.45 14.33
CA VAL A 587 14.15 24.49 13.88
C VAL A 587 13.60 25.10 12.58
N PRO A 588 13.15 26.36 12.57
CA PRO A 588 12.59 26.96 11.38
C PRO A 588 13.70 27.27 10.35
N ASN A 589 13.42 27.05 9.07
CA ASN A 589 14.29 27.52 7.98
C ASN A 589 14.12 29.04 7.79
N THR A 590 15.05 29.65 7.05
CA THR A 590 15.06 31.11 6.80
C THR A 590 14.55 31.44 5.40
N VAL A 591 13.61 32.39 5.33
CA VAL A 591 13.07 32.96 4.09
C VAL A 591 13.70 34.33 3.83
N MET A 592 14.14 34.56 2.61
CA MET A 592 14.70 35.84 2.14
C MET A 592 13.64 36.93 2.19
N GLY A 593 13.94 38.05 2.87
CA GLY A 593 13.08 39.24 2.90
C GLY A 593 12.10 39.34 4.08
N TYR A 594 12.02 38.31 4.94
CA TYR A 594 11.32 38.40 6.23
C TYR A 594 12.33 38.73 7.35
N ARG A 595 12.40 40.00 7.76
CA ARG A 595 13.00 40.43 9.04
C ARG A 595 11.94 41.01 9.95
#